data_AF-A0A1V2QUB5-F1
#
_entry.id   AF-A0A1V2QUB5-F1
#
_cell.length_a   1.000
_cell.length_b   1.000
_cell.length_c   1.000
_cell.angle_alpha   90.00
_cell.angle_beta   90.00
_cell.angle_gamma   90.00
#
_symmetry.space_group_name_H-M   'P 1'
#
loop_
_entity.id
_entity.type
_entity.pdbx_description
1 polymer ?
#
loop_
_entity_poly.entity_id
_entity_poly.type
_entity_poly.pdbx_seq_one_letter_code
_entity_poly.pdbx_strand_id
1 'polypeptide(L)' 'MLRFAAGRDPLNQDLTALIGELSTLSPQFRTDWAEQDVHEHRTGQKIYRHPEVGEIDITFDVFELPGEPGLSICTYSVE' A
#
# COMPACT_ATOMS: atom_id res chain seq x y z
N MET A 1 2.32 -2.75 -0.26
CA MET A 1 1.53 -3.72 -1.06
C MET A 1 2.20 -4.11 -2.39
N LEU A 2 2.60 -3.17 -3.28
CA LEU A 2 3.16 -3.54 -4.59
C LEU A 2 4.42 -4.43 -4.53
N ARG A 3 5.34 -4.17 -3.59
CA ARG A 3 6.52 -5.05 -3.38
C ARG A 3 6.16 -6.45 -2.92
N PHE A 4 5.20 -6.56 -2.02
CA PHE A 4 4.65 -7.85 -1.59
C PHE A 4 4.02 -8.60 -2.76
N ALA A 5 3.22 -7.93 -3.59
CA ALA A 5 2.62 -8.52 -4.78
C ALA A 5 3.68 -8.99 -5.79
N ALA A 6 4.72 -8.19 -6.03
CA ALA A 6 5.83 -8.54 -6.91
C ALA A 6 6.66 -9.71 -6.38
N GLY A 7 6.82 -9.83 -5.05
CA GLY A 7 7.47 -10.99 -4.43
C GLY A 7 6.61 -12.26 -4.51
N ARG A 8 5.29 -12.14 -4.45
CA ARG A 8 4.35 -13.27 -4.52
C ARG A 8 4.24 -13.86 -5.92
N ASP A 9 4.24 -13.02 -6.96
CA ASP A 9 4.22 -13.44 -8.35
C ASP A 9 5.22 -12.62 -9.19
N PRO A 10 6.52 -12.98 -9.15
CA PRO A 10 7.57 -12.22 -9.83
C PRO A 10 7.49 -12.24 -11.36
N LEU A 11 6.71 -13.16 -11.93
CA LEU A 11 6.55 -13.31 -13.38
C LEU A 11 5.27 -12.65 -13.91
N ASN A 12 4.55 -11.93 -13.06
CA ASN A 12 3.37 -11.18 -13.44
C ASN A 12 3.75 -10.03 -14.38
N GLN A 13 3.41 -10.17 -15.67
CA GLN A 13 3.77 -9.20 -16.70
C GLN A 13 3.03 -7.87 -16.51
N ASP A 14 1.75 -7.91 -16.14
CA ASP A 14 0.94 -6.72 -15.93
C ASP A 14 1.47 -5.88 -14.76
N LEU A 15 1.81 -6.54 -13.64
CA LEU A 15 2.41 -5.88 -12.48
C LEU A 15 3.79 -5.29 -12.82
N THR A 16 4.61 -6.03 -13.57
CA THR A 16 5.93 -5.56 -14.01
C THR A 16 5.80 -4.33 -14.90
N ALA A 17 4.86 -4.34 -15.86
CA ALA A 17 4.60 -3.21 -16.74
C ALA A 17 4.15 -1.97 -15.95
N LEU A 18 3.21 -2.14 -15.01
CA LEU A 18 2.73 -1.07 -14.13
C LEU A 18 3.86 -0.45 -13.30
N ILE A 19 4.70 -1.29 -12.70
CA ILE A 19 5.85 -0.81 -11.93
C ILE A 19 6.81 -0.02 -12.82
N GLY A 20 7.05 -0.48 -14.05
CA GLY A 20 7.89 0.22 -15.03
C GLY A 20 7.33 1.59 -15.42
N GLU A 21 6.03 1.66 -15.71
CA GLU A 21 5.33 2.91 -16.02
C GLU A 21 5.42 3.91 -14.85
N LEU A 22 5.06 3.49 -13.64
CA LEU A 22 5.09 4.35 -12.46
C LEU A 22 6.51 4.82 -12.12
N SER A 23 7.50 3.92 -12.25
CA SER A 23 8.91 4.27 -12.06
C SER A 23 9.41 5.29 -13.08
N THR A 24 8.81 5.33 -14.27
CA THR A 24 9.19 6.28 -15.33
C THR A 24 8.49 7.62 -15.12
N LEU A 25 7.17 7.60 -14.89
CA LEU A 25 6.33 8.79 -14.93
C LEU A 25 6.21 9.51 -13.58
N SER A 26 6.44 8.83 -12.45
CA SER A 26 6.30 9.41 -11.11
C SER A 26 7.64 9.49 -10.38
N PRO A 27 8.21 10.71 -10.23
CA PRO A 27 9.44 10.90 -9.45
C PRO A 27 9.33 10.43 -8.00
N GLN A 28 8.18 10.65 -7.36
CA GLN A 28 7.94 10.20 -6.00
C GLN A 28 7.97 8.67 -5.93
N PHE A 29 7.19 7.99 -6.78
CA PHE A 29 7.14 6.53 -6.80
C PHE A 29 8.52 5.93 -7.04
N ARG A 30 9.31 6.52 -7.95
CA ARG A 30 10.65 6.04 -8.25
C ARG A 30 11.58 6.10 -7.04
N THR A 31 11.51 7.17 -6.25
CA THR A 31 12.26 7.30 -4.99
C THR A 31 11.80 6.24 -3.99
N ASP A 32 10.49 6.19 -3.70
CA ASP A 32 9.92 5.27 -2.71
C ASP A 32 10.19 3.80 -3.10
N TRP A 33 10.13 3.48 -4.39
CA TRP A 33 10.48 2.17 -4.90
C TRP A 33 11.98 1.90 -4.70
N ALA A 34 12.88 2.81 -5.03
CA ALA A 34 14.31 2.60 -4.86
C ALA A 34 14.73 2.36 -3.40
N GLU A 35 14.04 2.97 -2.43
CA GLU A 35 14.30 2.79 -0.99
C GLU A 35 13.99 1.37 -0.49
N GLN A 36 13.21 0.60 -1.26
CA GLN A 36 12.83 -0.77 -0.93
C GLN A 36 12.17 -0.93 0.44
N ASP A 37 11.49 0.12 0.91
CA ASP A 37 10.88 0.10 2.22
C ASP A 37 9.61 -0.76 2.21
N VAL A 38 9.74 -2.00 2.69
CA VAL A 38 8.65 -2.98 2.68
C VAL A 38 7.99 -3.04 4.05
N HIS A 39 6.84 -2.40 4.13
CA HIS A 39 5.96 -2.51 5.29
C HIS A 39 4.78 -3.42 4.97
N GLU A 40 4.60 -4.46 5.78
CA GLU A 40 3.39 -5.28 5.78
C GLU A 40 2.29 -4.53 6.53
N HIS A 41 1.30 -4.03 5.80
CA HIS A 41 0.21 -3.26 6.39
C HIS A 41 -0.93 -4.21 6.77
N ARG A 42 -0.89 -4.76 7.99
CA ARG A 42 -1.98 -5.62 8.52
C ARG A 42 -2.93 -4.87 9.45
N THR A 43 -2.36 -4.14 10.41
CA THR A 43 -3.09 -3.25 11.31
C THR A 43 -2.15 -2.12 11.71
N GLY A 44 -2.69 -0.96 12.09
CA GLY A 44 -1.88 0.13 12.61
C GLY A 44 -2.65 1.42 12.80
N GLN A 45 -1.95 2.41 13.35
CA GLN A 45 -2.47 3.75 13.56
C GLN A 45 -1.77 4.75 12.65
N LYS A 46 -2.53 5.73 12.17
CA LYS A 46 -2.03 6.83 11.35
C LYS A 46 -2.56 8.13 11.90
N ILE A 47 -1.63 9.01 12.23
CA ILE A 47 -1.93 10.37 12.65
C ILE A 47 -1.91 11.26 11.41
N TYR A 48 -3.09 11.77 11.04
CA TYR A 48 -3.25 12.71 9.95
C TYR A 48 -3.43 14.12 10.49
N ARG A 49 -2.70 15.08 9.94
CA ARG A 49 -2.87 16.50 10.24
C ARG A 49 -3.68 17.15 9.12
N HIS A 50 -4.99 17.20 9.31
CA HIS A 50 -5.90 17.82 8.34
C HIS A 50 -5.99 19.33 8.57
N PRO A 51 -5.86 20.17 7.52
CA PRO A 51 -5.80 21.62 7.67
C PRO A 51 -7.05 22.23 8.31
N GLU A 52 -8.22 21.60 8.18
CA GLU A 52 -9.48 22.14 8.68
C GLU A 52 -9.93 21.56 10.03
N VAL A 53 -9.59 20.30 10.32
CA VAL A 53 -10.11 19.59 11.51
C VAL A 53 -9.02 19.20 12.50
N GLY A 54 -7.75 19.53 12.21
CA GLY A 54 -6.63 19.28 13.11
C GLY A 54 -6.11 17.84 13.00
N GLU A 55 -5.67 17.31 14.13
CA GLU A 55 -5.11 15.96 14.20
C GLU A 55 -6.23 14.91 14.24
N ILE A 56 -6.11 13.89 13.39
CA ILE A 56 -7.03 12.76 13.30
C ILE A 56 -6.20 11.50 13.53
N ASP A 57 -6.52 10.74 14.57
CA ASP A 57 -6.00 9.39 14.75
C ASP A 57 -6.91 8.41 13.99
N ILE A 58 -6.32 7.65 13.08
CA ILE A 58 -7.02 6.66 12.28
C ILE A 58 -6.38 5.30 12.51
N THR A 59 -7.16 4.38 13.05
CA THR A 59 -6.81 2.96 13.08
C THR A 59 -7.22 2.32 11.76
N PHE A 60 -6.32 1.57 11.15
CA PHE A 60 -6.62 0.77 9.96
C PHE A 60 -6.40 -0.71 10.22
N ASP A 61 -7.23 -1.55 9.60
CA ASP A 61 -7.10 -3.00 9.61
C ASP A 61 -7.28 -3.55 8.20
N VAL A 62 -6.45 -4.52 7.83
CA VAL A 62 -6.46 -5.18 6.52
C VAL A 62 -6.78 -6.66 6.69
N PHE A 63 -7.89 -7.09 6.11
CA PHE A 63 -8.38 -8.46 6.14
C PHE A 63 -8.25 -9.09 4.76
N GLU A 64 -7.47 -10.16 4.65
CA GLU A 64 -7.45 -10.98 3.43
C GLU A 64 -8.72 -11.83 3.35
N LEU A 65 -9.31 -11.94 2.15
CA LEU A 65 -10.53 -12.72 1.97
C LEU A 65 -10.19 -14.21 1.81
N PRO A 66 -10.73 -15.09 2.69
CA PRO A 66 -10.58 -16.52 2.51
C PRO A 66 -11.15 -16.97 1.17
N GLY A 67 -10.35 -17.68 0.37
CA GLY A 67 -10.76 -18.20 -0.94
C GLY A 67 -10.50 -17.25 -2.12
N GLU A 68 -10.14 -15.99 -1.89
CA GLU A 68 -9.86 -15.00 -2.94
C GLU A 68 -8.44 -14.41 -2.78
N PRO A 69 -7.36 -15.16 -3.12
CA PRO A 69 -6.00 -14.71 -2.92
C PRO A 69 -5.69 -13.41 -3.67
N GLY A 70 -5.27 -12.38 -2.92
CA GLY A 70 -4.96 -11.05 -3.48
C GLY A 70 -6.10 -10.04 -3.38
N LEU A 71 -7.26 -10.46 -2.87
CA LEU A 71 -8.32 -9.55 -2.46
C LEU A 71 -8.25 -9.30 -0.95
N SER A 72 -8.34 -8.02 -0.57
CA SER A 72 -8.32 -7.61 0.84
C SER A 72 -9.34 -6.50 1.09
N ILE A 73 -9.94 -6.50 2.27
CA ILE A 73 -10.74 -5.37 2.78
C ILE A 73 -9.83 -4.56 3.69
N CYS A 74 -9.76 -3.25 3.45
CA CYS A 74 -9.10 -2.31 4.35
C CYS A 74 -10.19 -1.45 5.04
N THR A 75 -10.28 -1.53 6.35
CA THR A 75 -11.18 -0.69 7.16
C THR A 75 -10.40 0.42 7.82
N TYR A 76 -10.99 1.61 7.87
CA TYR A 76 -10.46 2.75 8.62
C TYR A 76 -11.50 3.14 9.67
N SER A 77 -11.06 3.30 10.92
CA SER A 77 -11.89 3.72 12.04
C SER A 77 -11.23 4.86 12.80
N VAL A 78 -12.06 5.72 13.40
CA VAL A 78 -11.64 6.82 14.27
C VAL A 78 -12.17 6.49 15.66
N GLU A 79 -11.31 6.55 16.67
CA GLU A 79 -11.72 6.45 18.07
C GLU A 79 -12.17 7.80 18.62
#